data_AF-A0A4Z2IXQ9-F1
#
_entry.id   AF-A0A4Z2IXQ9-F1
#
_cell.length_a   1.000
_cell.length_b   1.000
_cell.length_c   1.000
_cell.angle_alpha   90.00
_cell.angle_beta   90.00
_cell.angle_gamma   90.00
#
_symmetry.space_group_name_H-M   'P 1'
#
loop_
_entity.id
_entity.type
_entity.pdbx_description
1 polymer ?
#
loop_
_entity_poly.entity_id
_entity_poly.type
_entity_poly.pdbx_seq_one_letter_code
_entity_poly.pdbx_strand_id
1 'polypeptide(L)'
;MAASASPSERDCCCSVCCDIFNDPVVLLCGHSFCTTCLREWWRQSHLQTCPTCNQTFPTAKKPPRNLALRNVSDALRREKNTQSANRASEKLCGLHGEKFTLYCATDQQLICLSCRDAKQHKKHNCVPIEEAVDTFRAQLKLKRLHLHTKQNTFTAHHVQCRKMADHIKLQAQQTEDTLKKEFQRLRHFLRAEEAARIEAVRKEAKFKSDAIDIRIINLTAEISSLGDKIKAIQKEMKADDIALMLNAKSTMER
;
A
#
# COMPACT_ATOMS: atom_id res chain seq x y z
N MET A 1 -22.18 -0.29 48.87
CA MET A 1 -22.98 0.58 47.99
C MET A 1 -22.39 0.51 46.58
N ALA A 2 -22.90 -0.40 45.74
CA ALA A 2 -22.46 -0.49 44.35
C ALA A 2 -23.21 0.57 43.54
N ALA A 3 -22.49 1.58 43.05
CA ALA A 3 -23.05 2.58 42.17
C ALA A 3 -23.46 1.91 40.85
N SER A 4 -24.76 1.84 40.59
CA SER A 4 -25.33 1.42 39.32
C SER A 4 -24.95 2.44 38.25
N ALA A 5 -23.88 2.16 37.51
CA ALA A 5 -23.56 2.91 36.29
C ALA A 5 -24.66 2.61 35.27
N SER A 6 -25.51 3.60 34.98
CA SER A 6 -26.49 3.50 33.90
C SER A 6 -25.73 3.31 32.57
N PRO A 7 -26.04 2.26 31.78
CA PRO A 7 -25.39 2.04 30.49
C PRO A 7 -25.62 3.26 29.58
N SER A 8 -24.57 3.72 28.89
CA SER A 8 -24.70 4.88 28.02
C SER A 8 -25.58 4.56 26.81
N GLU A 9 -26.38 5.52 26.32
CA GLU A 9 -27.27 5.30 25.18
C GLU A 9 -26.54 4.81 23.92
N ARG A 10 -25.23 5.09 23.78
CA ARG A 10 -24.42 4.68 22.63
C ARG A 10 -24.07 3.20 22.66
N ASP A 11 -23.99 2.60 23.84
CA ASP A 11 -23.61 1.20 24.02
C ASP A 11 -24.77 0.23 23.75
N CYS A 12 -25.99 0.77 23.63
CA CYS A 12 -27.22 0.00 23.40
C CYS A 12 -27.76 0.14 21.97
N CYS A 13 -26.98 0.71 21.04
CA CYS A 13 -27.41 0.96 19.67
C CYS A 13 -26.80 -0.02 18.68
N CYS A 14 -27.64 -0.53 17.77
CA CYS A 14 -27.19 -1.36 16.66
C CYS A 14 -26.51 -0.51 15.58
N SER A 15 -25.31 -0.90 15.14
CA SER A 15 -24.57 -0.18 14.10
C SER A 15 -25.21 -0.25 12.70
N VAL A 16 -26.19 -1.13 12.49
CA VAL A 16 -26.89 -1.27 11.20
C VAL A 16 -28.11 -0.36 11.12
N CYS A 17 -29.00 -0.38 12.13
CA CYS A 17 -30.16 0.51 12.14
C CYS A 17 -29.92 1.86 12.82
N CYS A 18 -28.82 2.00 13.56
CA CYS A 18 -28.48 3.15 14.41
C CYS A 18 -29.57 3.46 15.45
N ASP A 19 -30.24 2.41 15.94
CA ASP A 19 -31.32 2.49 16.92
C ASP A 19 -31.07 1.48 18.04
N ILE A 20 -31.77 1.64 19.16
CA ILE A 20 -31.68 0.75 20.33
C ILE A 20 -31.92 -0.70 19.88
N PHE A 21 -31.04 -1.62 20.29
CA PHE A 21 -31.06 -3.02 19.83
C PHE A 21 -32.43 -3.67 20.02
N ASN A 22 -33.13 -4.03 18.94
CA ASN A 22 -34.34 -4.84 19.00
C ASN A 22 -33.98 -6.32 18.82
N ASP A 23 -34.18 -7.11 19.88
CA ASP A 23 -33.80 -8.52 19.93
C ASP A 23 -32.36 -8.78 19.42
N PRO A 24 -31.33 -8.29 20.13
CA PRO A 24 -29.96 -8.43 19.66
C PRO A 24 -29.47 -9.87 19.64
N VAL A 25 -28.71 -10.21 18.61
CA VAL A 25 -27.89 -11.42 18.49
C VAL A 25 -26.41 -11.05 18.45
N VAL A 26 -25.56 -11.95 18.92
CA VAL A 26 -24.10 -11.74 18.96
C VAL A 26 -23.39 -12.73 18.02
N LEU A 27 -22.45 -12.22 17.23
CA LEU A 27 -21.60 -13.02 16.36
C LEU A 27 -20.35 -13.52 17.09
N LEU A 28 -19.64 -14.50 16.50
CA LEU A 28 -18.40 -15.04 17.07
C LEU A 28 -17.30 -13.99 17.25
N CYS A 29 -17.35 -12.90 16.47
CA CYS A 29 -16.44 -11.76 16.59
C CYS A 29 -16.80 -10.80 17.73
N GLY A 30 -17.82 -11.11 18.54
CA GLY A 30 -18.27 -10.29 19.66
C GLY A 30 -19.22 -9.14 19.30
N HIS A 31 -19.36 -8.80 18.02
CA HIS A 31 -20.29 -7.75 17.59
C HIS A 31 -21.75 -8.20 17.70
N SER A 32 -22.60 -7.30 18.18
CA SER A 32 -24.04 -7.53 18.33
C SER A 32 -24.87 -6.71 17.34
N PHE A 33 -25.98 -7.26 16.87
CA PHE A 33 -26.89 -6.65 15.90
C PHE A 33 -28.34 -7.04 16.19
N CYS A 34 -29.33 -6.22 15.83
CA CYS A 34 -30.74 -6.65 15.85
C CYS A 34 -30.91 -7.90 14.96
N THR A 35 -31.72 -8.87 15.40
CA THR A 35 -32.01 -10.08 14.62
C THR A 35 -32.45 -9.75 13.18
N THR A 36 -33.29 -8.73 13.02
CA THR A 36 -33.79 -8.29 11.70
C THR A 36 -32.71 -7.64 10.85
N CYS A 37 -31.88 -6.78 11.45
CA CYS A 37 -30.78 -6.11 10.76
C CYS A 37 -29.73 -7.10 10.23
N LEU A 38 -29.34 -8.07 11.04
CA LEU A 38 -28.39 -9.09 10.62
C LEU A 38 -28.96 -9.98 9.52
N ARG A 39 -30.24 -10.37 9.63
CA ARG A 39 -30.92 -11.17 8.61
C ARG A 39 -30.98 -10.46 7.27
N GLU A 40 -31.33 -9.17 7.27
CA GLU A 40 -31.41 -8.37 6.06
C GLU A 40 -30.04 -8.16 5.42
N TRP A 41 -29.00 -7.93 6.24
CA TRP A 41 -27.62 -7.85 5.77
C TRP A 41 -27.16 -9.13 5.05
N TRP A 42 -27.38 -10.31 5.66
CA TRP A 42 -27.03 -11.59 5.03
C TRP A 42 -27.84 -11.87 3.77
N ARG A 43 -29.11 -11.44 3.73
CA ARG A 43 -29.95 -11.54 2.54
C ARG A 43 -29.40 -10.72 1.37
N GLN A 44 -28.92 -9.51 1.62
CA GLN A 44 -28.41 -8.61 0.58
C GLN A 44 -26.99 -8.93 0.13
N SER A 45 -26.12 -9.32 1.07
CA SER A 45 -24.70 -9.59 0.77
C SER A 45 -24.45 -10.97 0.18
N HIS A 46 -25.45 -11.87 0.21
CA HIS A 46 -25.34 -13.30 -0.13
C HIS A 46 -24.25 -14.06 0.65
N LEU A 47 -23.68 -13.43 1.69
CA LEU A 47 -22.59 -13.95 2.50
C LEU A 47 -22.96 -13.78 3.98
N GLN A 48 -22.67 -14.80 4.79
CA GLN A 48 -22.90 -14.72 6.23
C GLN A 48 -21.73 -14.01 6.91
N THR A 49 -21.54 -12.71 6.67
CA THR A 49 -20.44 -11.94 7.29
C THR A 49 -20.94 -11.00 8.38
N CYS A 50 -20.03 -10.62 9.28
CA CYS A 50 -20.27 -9.55 10.24
C CYS A 50 -20.34 -8.18 9.52
N PRO A 51 -21.41 -7.39 9.70
CA PRO A 51 -21.52 -6.04 9.13
C PRO A 51 -20.39 -5.07 9.55
N THR A 52 -19.74 -5.29 10.70
CA THR A 52 -18.72 -4.37 11.22
C THR A 52 -17.29 -4.77 10.83
N CYS A 53 -16.95 -6.05 10.87
CA CYS A 53 -15.57 -6.52 10.66
C CYS A 53 -15.40 -7.49 9.48
N ASN A 54 -16.46 -7.77 8.74
CA ASN A 54 -16.50 -8.71 7.61
C ASN A 54 -16.07 -10.15 7.92
N GLN A 55 -15.89 -10.51 9.20
CA GLN A 55 -15.58 -11.88 9.59
C GLN A 55 -16.75 -12.82 9.24
N THR A 56 -16.44 -13.92 8.55
CA THR A 56 -17.42 -14.93 8.14
C THR A 56 -17.97 -15.66 9.36
N PHE A 57 -19.29 -15.79 9.40
CA PHE A 57 -20.04 -16.57 10.35
C PHE A 57 -20.38 -17.94 9.74
N PRO A 58 -20.28 -19.05 10.50
CA PRO A 58 -20.55 -20.38 9.95
C PRO A 58 -22.02 -20.59 9.56
N THR A 59 -22.27 -20.95 8.29
CA THR A 59 -23.62 -21.19 7.72
C THR A 59 -24.46 -22.21 8.49
N ALA A 60 -23.82 -23.18 9.13
CA ALA A 60 -24.48 -24.26 9.87
C ALA A 60 -25.01 -23.83 11.26
N LYS A 61 -24.68 -22.62 11.74
CA LYS A 61 -25.07 -22.17 13.08
C LYS A 61 -26.02 -20.98 13.01
N LYS A 62 -26.87 -20.82 14.02
CA LYS A 62 -27.63 -19.59 14.25
C LYS A 62 -26.91 -18.74 15.32
N PRO A 63 -26.77 -17.43 15.14
CA PRO A 63 -26.24 -16.55 16.17
C PRO A 63 -27.07 -16.66 17.46
N PRO A 64 -26.44 -16.82 18.62
CA PRO A 64 -27.14 -16.81 19.90
C PRO A 64 -27.70 -15.41 20.18
N ARG A 65 -28.83 -15.38 20.91
CA ARG A 65 -29.45 -14.13 21.37
C ARG A 65 -28.67 -13.56 22.54
N ASN A 66 -28.40 -12.26 22.51
CA ASN A 66 -27.74 -11.54 23.59
C ASN A 66 -28.81 -11.04 24.58
N LEU A 67 -29.24 -11.92 25.49
CA LEU A 67 -30.32 -11.61 26.45
C LEU A 67 -29.95 -10.47 27.41
N ALA A 68 -28.68 -10.36 27.80
CA ALA A 68 -28.21 -9.27 28.66
C ALA A 68 -28.37 -7.92 27.95
N LEU A 69 -27.89 -7.82 26.71
CA LEU A 69 -28.03 -6.60 25.90
C LEU A 69 -29.49 -6.30 25.58
N ARG A 70 -30.33 -7.32 25.36
CA ARG A 70 -31.77 -7.16 25.19
C ARG A 70 -32.41 -6.53 26.42
N ASN A 71 -32.15 -7.07 27.61
CA ASN A 71 -32.74 -6.58 28.86
C ASN A 71 -32.37 -5.12 29.12
N VAL A 72 -31.10 -4.77 28.91
CA VAL A 72 -30.62 -3.39 29.05
C VAL A 72 -31.28 -2.47 28.01
N SER A 73 -31.35 -2.92 26.75
CA SER A 73 -31.97 -2.15 25.66
C SER A 73 -33.48 -1.94 25.87
N ASP A 74 -34.17 -2.94 26.42
CA ASP A 74 -35.59 -2.87 26.72
C ASP A 74 -35.88 -1.98 27.94
N ALA A 75 -35.01 -2.01 28.96
CA ALA A 75 -35.07 -1.07 30.08
C ALA A 75 -34.87 0.38 29.60
N LEU A 76 -33.87 0.62 28.75
CA LEU A 76 -33.60 1.94 28.17
C LEU A 76 -34.78 2.44 27.32
N ARG A 77 -35.41 1.57 26.52
CA ARG A 77 -36.63 1.93 25.77
C ARG A 77 -37.80 2.30 26.69
N ARG A 78 -37.99 1.59 27.79
CA ARG A 78 -39.04 1.89 28.78
C ARG A 78 -38.79 3.22 29.47
N GLU A 79 -37.55 3.48 29.87
CA GLU A 79 -37.14 4.78 30.42
C GLU A 79 -37.33 5.91 29.42
N LYS A 80 -36.96 5.71 28.15
CA LYS A 80 -37.21 6.70 27.08
C LYS A 80 -38.69 6.95 26.87
N ASN A 81 -39.53 5.91 26.90
CA ASN A 81 -40.98 6.06 26.76
C ASN A 81 -41.64 6.75 27.97
N THR A 82 -41.16 6.48 29.19
CA THR A 82 -41.64 7.17 30.41
C THR A 82 -41.14 8.61 30.48
N GLN A 83 -39.90 8.87 30.08
CA GLN A 83 -39.36 10.22 29.96
C GLN A 83 -40.01 10.99 28.80
N SER A 84 -40.37 10.35 27.67
CA SER A 84 -41.09 11.02 26.59
C SER A 84 -42.55 11.33 26.96
N ALA A 85 -43.18 10.49 27.79
CA ALA A 85 -44.50 10.79 28.36
C ALA A 85 -44.44 11.97 29.35
N ASN A 86 -43.37 12.09 30.14
CA ASN A 86 -43.17 13.19 31.09
C ASN A 86 -42.55 14.46 30.48
N ARG A 87 -41.82 14.37 29.35
CA ARG A 87 -41.23 15.50 28.60
C ARG A 87 -42.03 15.90 27.36
N ALA A 88 -43.21 15.32 27.15
CA ALA A 88 -44.18 15.91 26.24
C ALA A 88 -44.68 17.23 26.87
N SER A 89 -43.82 18.26 26.87
CA SER A 89 -44.30 19.62 26.76
C SER A 89 -45.04 19.62 25.44
N GLU A 90 -46.36 19.42 25.49
CA GLU A 90 -47.21 19.47 24.31
C GLU A 90 -46.87 20.78 23.61
N LYS A 91 -46.22 20.67 22.45
CA LYS A 91 -45.89 21.86 21.68
C LYS A 91 -47.23 22.39 21.18
N LEU A 92 -47.64 23.51 21.76
CA LEU A 92 -48.87 24.19 21.39
C LEU A 92 -48.56 25.19 20.27
N CYS A 93 -49.56 25.41 19.43
CA CYS A 93 -49.58 26.49 18.47
C CYS A 93 -49.52 27.82 19.21
N GLY A 94 -48.51 28.65 18.94
CA GLY A 94 -48.36 29.96 19.58
C GLY A 94 -49.48 30.96 19.24
N LEU A 95 -50.24 30.71 18.16
CA LEU A 95 -51.37 31.56 17.74
C LEU A 95 -52.70 31.16 18.38
N HIS A 96 -52.92 29.85 18.59
CA HIS A 96 -54.23 29.32 19.00
C HIS A 96 -54.21 28.59 20.34
N GLY A 97 -53.03 28.32 20.93
CA GLY A 97 -52.90 27.54 22.15
C GLY A 97 -53.27 26.06 22.01
N GLU A 98 -53.52 25.57 20.80
CA GLU A 98 -53.91 24.19 20.50
C GLU A 98 -52.72 23.29 20.21
N LYS A 99 -52.84 21.98 20.46
CA LYS A 99 -51.80 21.01 20.10
C LYS A 99 -51.61 20.96 18.58
N PHE A 100 -50.36 20.84 18.15
CA PHE A 100 -50.06 20.52 16.76
C PHE A 100 -50.51 19.08 16.45
N THR A 101 -51.39 18.91 15.47
CA THR A 101 -51.90 17.59 15.03
C THR A 101 -51.70 17.37 13.53
N LEU A 102 -51.36 18.42 12.78
CA LEU A 102 -51.18 18.38 11.34
C LEU A 102 -49.79 18.90 10.94
N TYR A 103 -49.32 18.46 9.78
CA TYR A 103 -48.15 18.97 9.08
C TYR A 103 -48.57 19.55 7.73
N CYS A 104 -48.24 20.82 7.50
CA CYS A 104 -48.41 21.46 6.20
C CYS A 104 -47.21 21.13 5.30
N ALA A 105 -47.44 20.34 4.25
CA ALA A 105 -46.38 19.94 3.32
C ALA A 105 -45.89 21.10 2.45
N THR A 106 -46.75 22.09 2.18
CA THR A 106 -46.41 23.28 1.39
C THR A 106 -45.44 24.19 2.15
N ASP A 107 -45.75 24.51 3.41
CA ASP A 107 -44.96 25.44 4.21
C ASP A 107 -43.89 24.76 5.08
N GLN A 108 -43.91 23.42 5.12
CA GLN A 108 -43.04 22.56 5.93
C GLN A 108 -43.08 22.84 7.43
N GLN A 109 -44.29 23.02 7.97
CA GLN A 109 -44.51 23.40 9.37
C GLN A 109 -45.58 22.55 10.03
N LEU A 110 -45.46 22.39 11.36
CA LEU A 110 -46.51 21.83 12.19
C LEU A 110 -47.61 22.87 12.41
N ILE A 111 -48.87 22.47 12.26
CA ILE A 111 -50.04 23.35 12.43
C ILE A 111 -51.13 22.65 13.27
N CYS A 112 -51.96 23.44 13.96
CA CYS A 112 -53.16 22.93 14.64
C CYS A 112 -54.36 22.93 13.69
N LEU A 113 -55.52 22.45 14.15
CA LEU A 113 -56.74 22.41 13.33
C LEU A 113 -57.22 23.81 12.95
N SER A 114 -57.18 24.77 13.90
CA SER A 114 -57.54 26.16 13.63
C SER A 114 -56.64 26.83 12.58
N CYS A 115 -55.34 26.50 12.56
CA CYS A 115 -54.42 26.98 11.52
C CYS A 115 -54.78 26.45 10.13
N ARG A 116 -55.20 25.19 10.00
CA ARG A 116 -55.57 24.60 8.69
C ARG A 116 -56.71 25.38 8.03
N ASP A 117 -57.71 25.75 8.83
CA ASP A 117 -58.92 26.40 8.33
C ASP A 117 -58.73 27.92 8.13
N ALA A 118 -57.65 28.48 8.68
CA ALA A 118 -57.25 29.87 8.43
C ALA A 118 -56.91 30.10 6.95
N LYS A 119 -57.13 31.34 6.48
CA LYS A 119 -56.85 31.74 5.08
C LYS A 119 -55.44 31.38 4.61
N GLN A 120 -54.47 31.33 5.53
CA GLN A 120 -53.07 31.03 5.24
C GLN A 120 -52.84 29.57 4.78
N HIS A 121 -53.54 28.58 5.34
CA HIS A 121 -53.33 27.16 5.00
C HIS A 121 -54.54 26.50 4.32
N LYS A 122 -55.64 27.23 4.10
CA LYS A 122 -56.92 26.73 3.56
C LYS A 122 -56.80 25.93 2.24
N LYS A 123 -55.77 26.18 1.44
CA LYS A 123 -55.52 25.50 0.15
C LYS A 123 -54.23 24.65 0.15
N HIS A 124 -53.56 24.54 1.29
CA HIS A 124 -52.30 23.80 1.38
C HIS A 124 -52.55 22.33 1.68
N ASN A 125 -51.62 21.48 1.25
CA ASN A 125 -51.69 20.06 1.58
C ASN A 125 -51.28 19.86 3.05
N CYS A 126 -52.27 19.61 3.90
CA CYS A 126 -52.07 19.41 5.33
C CYS A 126 -52.49 18.00 5.70
N VAL A 127 -51.54 17.20 6.19
CA VAL A 127 -51.74 15.79 6.56
C VAL A 127 -51.54 15.61 8.06
N PRO A 128 -52.10 14.55 8.67
CA PRO A 128 -51.77 14.19 10.05
C PRO A 128 -50.27 14.02 10.25
N ILE A 129 -49.79 14.37 11.45
CA ILE A 129 -48.36 14.28 11.77
C ILE A 129 -47.87 12.84 11.65
N GLU A 130 -48.65 11.84 12.05
CA GLU A 130 -48.25 10.43 11.97
C GLU A 130 -47.94 10.03 10.51
N GLU A 131 -48.80 10.44 9.58
CA GLU A 131 -48.64 10.15 8.14
C GLU A 131 -47.42 10.89 7.54
N ALA A 132 -47.23 12.15 7.91
CA ALA A 132 -46.05 12.91 7.51
C ALA A 132 -44.76 12.28 8.04
N VAL A 133 -44.74 11.87 9.31
CA VAL A 133 -43.57 11.26 9.96
C VAL A 133 -43.15 9.98 9.24
N ASP A 134 -44.09 9.11 8.88
CA ASP A 134 -43.76 7.87 8.18
C ASP A 134 -43.21 8.13 6.78
N THR A 135 -43.78 9.11 6.07
CA THR A 135 -43.29 9.55 4.77
C THR A 135 -41.87 10.11 4.87
N PHE A 136 -41.60 11.01 5.82
CA PHE A 136 -40.27 11.57 6.05
C PHE A 136 -39.25 10.52 6.47
N ARG A 137 -39.63 9.59 7.36
CA ARG A 137 -38.76 8.47 7.75
C ARG A 137 -38.41 7.60 6.56
N ALA A 138 -39.35 7.32 5.65
CA ALA A 138 -39.08 6.57 4.43
C ALA A 138 -38.08 7.30 3.51
N GLN A 139 -38.26 8.61 3.30
CA GLN A 139 -37.34 9.44 2.51
C GLN A 139 -35.93 9.48 3.11
N LEU A 140 -35.82 9.63 4.42
CA LEU A 140 -34.52 9.62 5.12
C LEU A 140 -33.84 8.25 5.02
N LYS A 141 -34.61 7.14 5.13
CA LYS A 141 -34.08 5.79 4.92
C LYS A 141 -33.53 5.60 3.50
N LEU A 142 -34.23 6.10 2.47
CA LEU A 142 -33.76 6.06 1.09
C LEU A 142 -32.48 6.89 0.89
N LYS A 143 -32.46 8.12 1.42
CA LYS A 143 -31.28 8.99 1.34
C LYS A 143 -30.07 8.36 2.04
N ARG A 144 -30.29 7.73 3.20
CA ARG A 144 -29.26 6.97 3.92
C ARG A 144 -28.74 5.81 3.08
N LEU A 145 -29.62 5.01 2.46
CA LEU A 145 -29.22 3.89 1.62
C LEU A 145 -28.34 4.35 0.45
N HIS A 146 -28.74 5.43 -0.23
CA HIS A 146 -27.97 6.01 -1.34
C HIS A 146 -26.58 6.48 -0.91
N LEU A 147 -26.48 7.17 0.23
CA LEU A 147 -25.21 7.63 0.77
C LEU A 147 -24.31 6.46 1.17
N HIS A 148 -24.87 5.42 1.77
CA HIS A 148 -24.13 4.21 2.13
C HIS A 148 -23.58 3.49 0.89
N THR A 149 -24.37 3.37 -0.18
CA THR A 149 -23.90 2.81 -1.44
C THR A 149 -22.74 3.62 -2.02
N LYS A 150 -22.84 4.95 -2.05
CA LYS A 150 -21.73 5.82 -2.49
C LYS A 150 -20.48 5.67 -1.61
N GLN A 151 -20.65 5.58 -0.30
CA GLN A 151 -19.54 5.39 0.63
C GLN A 151 -18.80 4.08 0.36
N ASN A 152 -19.54 2.99 0.11
CA ASN A 152 -18.96 1.69 -0.21
C ASN A 152 -18.20 1.72 -1.54
N THR A 153 -18.76 2.35 -2.59
CA THR A 153 -18.06 2.48 -3.87
C THR A 153 -16.77 3.29 -3.74
N PHE A 154 -16.79 4.40 -3.00
CA PHE A 154 -15.57 5.20 -2.78
C PHE A 154 -14.54 4.47 -1.94
N THR A 155 -14.97 3.71 -0.93
CA THR A 155 -14.07 2.90 -0.10
C THR A 155 -13.39 1.81 -0.92
N ALA A 156 -14.14 1.12 -1.77
CA ALA A 156 -13.60 0.10 -2.68
C ALA A 156 -12.57 0.71 -3.65
N HIS A 157 -12.91 1.85 -4.28
CA HIS A 157 -12.00 2.55 -5.19
C HIS A 157 -10.74 3.05 -4.47
N HIS A 158 -10.88 3.60 -3.26
CA HIS A 158 -9.73 4.04 -2.45
C HIS A 158 -8.77 2.89 -2.13
N VAL A 159 -9.28 1.72 -1.75
CA VAL A 159 -8.46 0.52 -1.52
C VAL A 159 -7.75 0.08 -2.81
N GLN A 160 -8.44 0.12 -3.95
CA GLN A 160 -7.85 -0.23 -5.24
C GLN A 160 -6.73 0.74 -5.64
N CYS A 161 -6.94 2.05 -5.51
CA CYS A 161 -5.92 3.05 -5.78
C CYS A 161 -4.69 2.85 -4.88
N ARG A 162 -4.89 2.56 -3.58
CA ARG A 162 -3.79 2.28 -2.66
C ARG A 162 -2.98 1.08 -3.11
N LYS A 163 -3.63 -0.04 -3.44
CA LYS A 163 -2.97 -1.25 -3.96
C LYS A 163 -2.16 -0.96 -5.23
N MET A 164 -2.72 -0.16 -6.15
CA MET A 164 -2.03 0.21 -7.38
C MET A 164 -0.79 1.06 -7.09
N ALA A 165 -0.88 2.03 -6.19
CA ALA A 165 0.27 2.85 -5.78
C ALA A 165 1.38 2.00 -5.14
N ASP A 166 1.02 1.07 -4.27
CA ASP A 166 1.97 0.14 -3.65
C ASP A 166 2.65 -0.75 -4.72
N HIS A 167 1.88 -1.23 -5.70
CA HIS A 167 2.41 -2.02 -6.81
C HIS A 167 3.39 -1.23 -7.69
N ILE A 168 3.04 0.01 -8.06
CA ILE A 168 3.92 0.89 -8.84
C ILE A 168 5.25 1.11 -8.10
N LYS A 169 5.20 1.37 -6.80
CA LYS A 169 6.40 1.56 -5.97
C LYS A 169 7.27 0.32 -5.93
N LEU A 170 6.66 -0.85 -5.70
CA LEU A 170 7.37 -2.12 -5.66
C LEU A 170 8.01 -2.44 -7.02
N GLN A 171 7.27 -2.25 -8.11
CA GLN A 171 7.74 -2.51 -9.47
C GLN A 171 8.93 -1.61 -9.83
N ALA A 172 8.86 -0.31 -9.48
CA ALA A 172 9.98 0.61 -9.68
C ALA A 172 11.25 0.14 -8.96
N GLN A 173 11.13 -0.22 -7.68
CA GLN A 173 12.26 -0.69 -6.88
C GLN A 173 12.87 -1.99 -7.43
N GLN A 174 12.03 -2.95 -7.81
CA GLN A 174 12.48 -4.21 -8.41
C GLN A 174 13.20 -3.99 -9.75
N THR A 175 12.71 -3.04 -10.54
CA THR A 175 13.30 -2.69 -11.84
C THR A 175 14.66 -2.02 -11.64
N GLU A 176 14.76 -1.08 -10.71
CA GLU A 176 16.04 -0.46 -10.33
C GLU A 176 17.07 -1.50 -9.84
N ASP A 177 16.66 -2.43 -8.99
CA ASP A 177 17.56 -3.47 -8.47
C ASP A 177 18.03 -4.42 -9.56
N THR A 178 17.14 -4.74 -10.51
CA THR A 178 17.49 -5.55 -11.68
C THR A 178 18.51 -4.81 -12.56
N LEU A 179 18.25 -3.54 -12.87
CA LEU A 179 19.16 -2.69 -13.64
C LEU A 179 20.54 -2.60 -12.96
N LYS A 180 20.58 -2.36 -11.64
CA LYS A 180 21.83 -2.31 -10.88
C LYS A 180 22.62 -3.61 -11.02
N LYS A 181 21.97 -4.78 -10.92
CA LYS A 181 22.61 -6.08 -11.08
C LYS A 181 23.17 -6.29 -12.50
N GLU A 182 22.41 -5.96 -13.54
CA GLU A 182 22.89 -6.11 -14.92
C GLU A 182 24.08 -5.19 -15.21
N PHE A 183 24.04 -3.93 -14.76
CA PHE A 183 25.19 -3.02 -14.89
C PHE A 183 26.40 -3.46 -14.07
N GLN A 184 26.19 -4.07 -12.90
CA GLN A 184 27.29 -4.66 -12.13
C GLN A 184 27.94 -5.82 -12.90
N ARG A 185 27.16 -6.69 -13.54
CA ARG A 185 27.70 -7.77 -14.39
C ARG A 185 28.51 -7.22 -15.55
N LEU A 186 27.97 -6.21 -16.26
CA LEU A 186 28.67 -5.56 -17.37
C LEU A 186 30.00 -4.94 -16.91
N ARG A 187 30.02 -4.26 -15.76
CA ARG A 187 31.24 -3.69 -15.19
C ARG A 187 32.28 -4.75 -14.79
N HIS A 188 31.87 -5.92 -14.32
CA HIS A 188 32.80 -7.02 -14.04
C HIS A 188 33.38 -7.59 -15.32
N PHE A 189 32.53 -7.81 -16.34
CA PHE A 189 32.97 -8.26 -17.65
C PHE A 189 34.01 -7.29 -18.25
N LEU A 190 33.70 -5.99 -18.29
CA LEU A 190 34.60 -4.98 -18.84
C LEU A 190 35.94 -4.93 -18.09
N ARG A 191 35.94 -5.02 -16.76
CA ARG A 191 37.19 -5.06 -15.97
C ARG A 191 38.02 -6.31 -16.23
N ALA A 192 37.38 -7.47 -16.34
CA ALA A 192 38.08 -8.72 -16.64
C ALA A 192 38.70 -8.67 -18.04
N GLU A 193 37.94 -8.17 -19.00
CA GLU A 193 38.34 -8.02 -20.39
C GLU A 193 39.48 -7.00 -20.56
N GLU A 194 39.41 -5.87 -19.88
CA GLU A 194 40.49 -4.86 -19.83
C GLU A 194 41.78 -5.46 -19.25
N ALA A 195 41.69 -6.14 -18.11
CA ALA A 195 42.83 -6.79 -17.46
C ALA A 195 43.47 -7.85 -18.38
N ALA A 196 42.66 -8.65 -19.06
CA ALA A 196 43.14 -9.65 -20.01
C ALA A 196 43.89 -9.03 -21.19
N ARG A 197 43.39 -7.92 -21.75
CA ARG A 197 44.05 -7.19 -22.84
C ARG A 197 45.37 -6.56 -22.40
N ILE A 198 45.41 -5.93 -21.23
CA ILE A 198 46.65 -5.36 -20.67
C ILE A 198 47.70 -6.46 -20.47
N GLU A 199 47.30 -7.61 -19.94
CA GLU A 199 48.21 -8.73 -19.71
C GLU A 199 48.74 -9.33 -21.02
N ALA A 200 47.92 -9.42 -22.05
CA ALA A 200 48.36 -9.88 -23.38
C ALA A 200 49.46 -8.95 -23.95
N VAL A 201 49.26 -7.63 -23.87
CA VAL A 201 50.25 -6.64 -24.30
C VAL A 201 51.55 -6.76 -23.50
N ARG A 202 51.47 -6.96 -22.17
CA ARG A 202 52.65 -7.14 -21.32
C ARG A 202 53.44 -8.40 -21.69
N LYS A 203 52.75 -9.51 -21.94
CA LYS A 203 53.37 -10.77 -22.38
C LYS A 203 54.04 -10.62 -23.73
N GLU A 204 53.38 -9.96 -24.68
CA GLU A 204 53.96 -9.69 -26.00
C GLU A 204 55.21 -8.79 -25.90
N ALA A 205 55.13 -7.71 -25.11
CA ALA A 205 56.26 -6.81 -24.89
C ALA A 205 57.45 -7.55 -24.27
N LYS A 206 57.21 -8.38 -23.25
CA LYS A 206 58.24 -9.20 -22.60
C LYS A 206 58.88 -10.18 -23.59
N PHE A 207 58.07 -10.93 -24.34
CA PHE A 207 58.56 -11.86 -25.34
C PHE A 207 59.45 -11.18 -26.39
N LYS A 208 59.04 -10.00 -26.87
CA LYS A 208 59.84 -9.19 -27.80
C LYS A 208 61.13 -8.66 -27.16
N SER A 209 61.09 -8.21 -25.91
CA SER A 209 62.27 -7.76 -25.16
C SER A 209 63.28 -8.89 -24.99
N ASP A 210 62.83 -10.05 -24.50
CA ASP A 210 63.68 -11.22 -24.28
C ASP A 210 64.37 -11.66 -25.59
N ALA A 211 63.65 -11.60 -26.72
CA ALA A 211 64.22 -11.91 -28.04
C ALA A 211 65.31 -10.90 -28.49
N ILE A 212 65.13 -9.62 -28.18
CA ILE A 212 66.13 -8.58 -28.46
C ILE A 212 67.34 -8.74 -27.52
N ASP A 213 67.14 -9.04 -26.24
CA ASP A 213 68.21 -9.25 -25.26
C ASP A 213 69.13 -10.39 -25.69
N ILE A 214 68.57 -11.52 -26.15
CA ILE A 214 69.34 -12.63 -26.72
C ILE A 214 70.19 -12.16 -27.91
N ARG A 215 69.62 -11.34 -28.79
CA ARG A 215 70.33 -10.81 -29.97
C ARG A 215 71.44 -9.85 -29.57
N ILE A 216 71.23 -9.02 -28.54
CA ILE A 216 72.25 -8.14 -27.97
C ILE A 216 73.41 -8.96 -27.40
N ILE A 217 73.12 -10.03 -26.64
CA ILE A 217 74.15 -10.92 -26.08
C ILE A 217 75.00 -11.53 -27.19
N ASN A 218 74.37 -12.07 -28.24
CA ASN A 218 75.08 -12.66 -29.38
C ASN A 218 75.97 -11.64 -30.10
N LEU A 219 75.44 -10.46 -30.41
CA LEU A 219 76.21 -9.39 -31.06
C LEU A 219 77.37 -8.91 -30.18
N THR A 220 77.17 -8.84 -28.86
CA THR A 220 78.24 -8.45 -27.91
C THR A 220 79.38 -9.47 -27.90
N ALA A 221 79.06 -10.76 -27.98
CA ALA A 221 80.05 -11.83 -28.09
C ALA A 221 80.83 -11.76 -29.42
N GLU A 222 80.13 -11.52 -30.54
CA GLU A 222 80.78 -11.33 -31.85
C GLU A 222 81.69 -10.10 -31.87
N ILE A 223 81.23 -8.96 -31.35
CA ILE A 223 82.03 -7.73 -31.23
C ILE A 223 83.29 -8.00 -30.39
N SER A 224 83.17 -8.72 -29.27
CA SER A 224 84.31 -9.06 -28.41
C SER A 224 85.32 -9.95 -29.13
N SER A 225 84.83 -11.00 -29.81
CA SER A 225 85.65 -11.91 -30.63
C SER A 225 86.41 -11.17 -31.74
N LEU A 226 85.70 -10.31 -32.49
CA LEU A 226 86.33 -9.44 -33.50
C LEU A 226 87.35 -8.49 -32.88
N GLY A 227 87.03 -7.91 -31.72
CA GLY A 227 87.95 -7.06 -30.95
C GLY A 227 89.24 -7.78 -30.57
N ASP A 228 89.16 -9.02 -30.10
CA ASP A 228 90.32 -9.84 -29.75
C ASP A 228 91.15 -10.24 -30.99
N LYS A 229 90.49 -10.55 -32.11
CA LYS A 229 91.16 -10.77 -33.40
C LYS A 229 91.93 -9.52 -33.83
N ILE A 230 91.29 -8.35 -33.85
CA ILE A 230 91.91 -7.07 -34.20
C ILE A 230 93.13 -6.79 -33.30
N LYS A 231 92.99 -6.90 -31.98
CA LYS A 231 94.10 -6.66 -31.03
C LYS A 231 95.30 -7.56 -31.30
N ALA A 232 95.07 -8.84 -31.56
CA ALA A 232 96.16 -9.76 -31.82
C ALA A 232 96.79 -9.55 -33.21
N ILE A 233 96.04 -9.12 -34.23
CA ILE A 233 96.63 -8.66 -35.51
C ILE A 233 97.50 -7.42 -35.26
N GLN A 234 96.97 -6.44 -34.52
CA GLN A 234 97.72 -5.22 -34.15
C GLN A 234 98.99 -5.52 -33.35
N LYS A 235 98.99 -6.58 -32.53
CA LYS A 235 100.17 -7.03 -31.79
C LYS A 235 101.21 -7.63 -32.72
N GLU A 236 100.80 -8.50 -33.65
CA GLU A 236 101.69 -9.11 -34.63
C GLU A 236 102.31 -8.06 -35.56
N MET A 237 101.52 -7.05 -35.99
CA MET A 237 102.00 -5.91 -36.78
C MET A 237 103.11 -5.10 -36.09
N LYS A 238 103.25 -5.21 -34.76
CA LYS A 238 104.30 -4.54 -33.97
C LYS A 238 105.45 -5.47 -33.58
N ALA A 239 105.40 -6.74 -33.97
CA ALA A 239 106.48 -7.68 -33.73
C ALA A 239 107.70 -7.36 -34.61
N ASP A 240 108.86 -7.93 -34.29
CA ASP A 240 110.05 -7.83 -35.13
C ASP A 240 109.87 -8.59 -36.47
N ASP A 241 110.66 -8.21 -37.47
CA ASP A 241 110.51 -8.69 -38.84
C ASP A 241 110.59 -10.22 -38.96
N ILE A 242 111.43 -10.88 -38.16
CA ILE A 242 111.58 -12.34 -38.21
C ILE A 242 110.35 -13.03 -37.60
N ALA A 243 109.90 -12.57 -36.43
CA ALA A 243 108.71 -13.10 -35.77
C ALA A 243 107.44 -12.91 -36.62
N LEU A 244 107.26 -11.73 -37.21
CA LEU A 244 106.15 -11.43 -38.11
C LEU A 244 106.14 -12.35 -39.34
N MET A 245 107.30 -12.58 -39.97
CA MET A 245 107.39 -13.45 -41.16
C MET A 245 107.13 -14.92 -40.84
N LEU A 246 107.52 -15.40 -39.64
CA LEU A 246 107.22 -16.76 -39.19
C LEU A 246 105.71 -16.97 -38.92
N ASN A 247 105.01 -15.96 -38.41
CA ASN A 247 103.59 -16.02 -38.05
C ASN A 247 102.65 -15.41 -39.09
N ALA A 248 103.16 -14.91 -40.22
CA ALA A 248 102.37 -14.18 -41.22
C ALA A 248 101.19 -15.00 -41.74
N LYS A 249 101.43 -16.29 -42.04
CA LYS A 249 100.40 -17.19 -42.58
C LYS A 249 99.28 -17.46 -41.57
N SER A 250 99.63 -17.78 -40.32
CA SER A 250 98.64 -18.06 -39.27
C SER A 250 97.86 -16.81 -38.84
N THR A 251 98.48 -15.63 -38.94
CA THR A 251 97.82 -14.35 -38.63
C THR A 251 96.83 -13.94 -39.73
N MET A 252 97.13 -14.24 -40.99
CA MET A 252 96.24 -13.97 -42.13
C MET A 252 95.01 -14.88 -42.19
N GLU A 253 95.10 -16.10 -41.64
CA GLU A 253 94.00 -17.08 -41.63
C GLU A 253 93.02 -16.89 -40.44
N ARG A 254 93.30 -15.94 -39.53
CA ARG A 254 92.61 -15.78 -38.24
C ARG A 254 91.53 -14.69 -38.23
#